data_AF-A0A411YJB6-F1
#
_entry.id   AF-A0A411YJB6-F1
#
_cell.length_a   1.000
_cell.length_b   1.000
_cell.length_c   1.000
_cell.angle_alpha   90.00
_cell.angle_beta   90.00
_cell.angle_gamma   90.00
#
_symmetry.space_group_name_H-M   'P 1'
#
loop_
_entity.id
_entity.type
_entity.pdbx_description
1 polymer ?
#
loop_
_entity_poly.entity_id
_entity_poly.type
_entity_poly.pdbx_seq_one_letter_code
_entity_poly.pdbx_strand_id
1 'polypeptide(L)'
;MRPFIVTLLLVLPLAACAEPGPLQIGTGDEPDVAPSCAELRAADEADVDGPLADDDEVADAQQARAGYALDSDEETVREVLETTDEDDWAFGFPHTSEEREELTTRGDHGDTPSELRGWAEREAPDAFAGVWVEQAEGAALYVAFTEDLDAYEEEVAERFGEDIRVVEADHTHQELRAIQGQITERMQEQHEAGADQAPGAIVGTGSGERENRVSVDILDGDEETVADLSREFGADRICVNVLDPPEGPAPDGPVRPLAKVEGWRDGLDPHADPFALLEVAWDRETAETAWANNVPDDLEAGAPDEGEPGRYDDLDAVDFDDEALLVWSSGESGSCPGWLADVATDGDGDLEVTRDSFGAGACTDDYNPYRMVLAVDRDRLPDPEALPGELVGDVPDGVADAYPFDG
;
A
#
# COMPACT_ATOMS: atom_id res chain seq x y z
N MET A 1 27.47 -87.10 16.04
CA MET A 1 27.20 -85.78 16.68
C MET A 1 28.29 -84.81 16.23
N ARG A 2 27.92 -83.85 15.40
CA ARG A 2 28.74 -82.72 14.93
C ARG A 2 27.89 -81.46 15.14
N PRO A 3 28.44 -80.34 15.62
CA PRO A 3 27.66 -79.16 15.94
C PRO A 3 27.31 -78.36 14.68
N PHE A 4 26.05 -77.90 14.64
CA PHE A 4 25.52 -76.93 13.69
C PHE A 4 25.89 -75.51 14.16
N ILE A 5 26.41 -74.69 13.25
CA ILE A 5 26.53 -73.24 13.39
C ILE A 5 25.26 -72.64 12.78
N VAL A 6 24.47 -71.93 13.59
CA VAL A 6 23.30 -71.15 13.15
C VAL A 6 23.70 -69.67 13.25
N THR A 7 23.76 -69.02 12.10
CA THR A 7 23.96 -67.57 11.98
C THR A 7 22.64 -66.86 12.23
N LEU A 8 22.63 -65.95 13.20
CA LEU A 8 21.53 -65.05 13.53
C LEU A 8 21.58 -63.85 12.57
N LEU A 9 20.57 -63.66 11.75
CA LEU A 9 20.42 -62.51 10.84
C LEU A 9 19.23 -61.68 11.36
N LEU A 10 19.53 -60.49 11.89
CA LEU A 10 18.55 -59.48 12.28
C LEU A 10 17.89 -58.91 11.01
N VAL A 11 16.57 -58.83 10.99
CA VAL A 11 15.76 -58.13 9.98
C VAL A 11 14.98 -57.04 10.72
N LEU A 12 15.25 -55.79 10.38
CA LEU A 12 14.44 -54.61 10.72
C LEU A 12 13.70 -54.15 9.45
N PRO A 13 12.48 -53.61 9.56
CA PRO A 13 11.70 -53.14 8.41
C PRO A 13 12.18 -51.76 7.94
N LEU A 14 12.32 -51.59 6.64
CA LEU A 14 12.41 -50.29 5.97
C LEU A 14 11.05 -49.98 5.35
N ALA A 15 10.38 -48.97 5.89
CA ALA A 15 9.37 -48.19 5.20
C ALA A 15 9.96 -46.78 5.05
N ALA A 16 9.95 -46.25 3.83
CA ALA A 16 10.17 -44.84 3.55
C ALA A 16 9.33 -44.50 2.32
N CYS A 17 8.21 -43.82 2.57
CA CYS A 17 7.59 -42.93 1.60
C CYS A 17 8.51 -41.73 1.44
N ALA A 18 8.74 -41.28 0.21
CA ALA A 18 9.46 -40.05 -0.06
C ALA A 18 8.46 -38.89 -0.03
N GLU A 19 8.71 -37.95 0.87
CA GLU A 19 8.07 -36.63 0.98
C GLU A 19 8.48 -35.72 -0.19
N PRO A 20 7.67 -34.70 -0.54
CA PRO A 20 8.12 -33.62 -1.42
C PRO A 20 9.33 -32.91 -0.79
N GLY A 21 10.42 -32.83 -1.56
CA GLY A 21 11.68 -32.26 -1.08
C GLY A 21 11.68 -30.72 -1.08
N PRO A 22 12.47 -30.09 -0.20
CA PRO A 22 12.60 -28.64 -0.13
C PRO A 22 13.30 -28.08 -1.37
N LEU A 23 12.98 -26.83 -1.69
CA LEU A 23 13.68 -25.96 -2.62
C LEU A 23 15.20 -26.08 -2.44
N GLN A 24 15.89 -26.54 -3.48
CA GLN A 24 17.35 -26.50 -3.54
C GLN A 24 17.80 -25.08 -3.85
N ILE A 25 18.12 -24.29 -2.81
CA ILE A 25 18.89 -23.05 -2.95
C ILE A 25 20.36 -23.44 -3.14
N GLY A 26 21.02 -22.77 -4.10
CA GLY A 26 22.32 -23.12 -4.65
C GLY A 26 23.46 -23.15 -3.63
N THR A 27 24.42 -24.05 -3.82
CA THR A 27 25.62 -24.22 -2.98
C THR A 27 26.72 -23.20 -3.29
N GLY A 28 26.38 -21.93 -3.50
CA GLY A 28 27.33 -20.83 -3.65
C GLY A 28 27.44 -20.05 -2.34
N ASP A 29 28.62 -19.54 -2.00
CA ASP A 29 28.85 -18.55 -0.92
C ASP A 29 28.18 -17.19 -1.25
N GLU A 30 26.93 -17.19 -1.72
CA GLU A 30 26.14 -15.98 -1.88
C GLU A 30 25.56 -15.63 -0.51
N PRO A 31 25.62 -14.36 -0.09
CA PRO A 31 25.02 -13.96 1.18
C PRO A 31 23.54 -14.34 1.17
N ASP A 32 23.02 -14.83 2.30
CA ASP A 32 21.59 -15.03 2.47
C ASP A 32 20.92 -13.65 2.36
N VAL A 33 20.37 -13.31 1.20
CA VAL A 33 19.62 -12.08 0.93
C VAL A 33 18.15 -12.37 1.19
N ALA A 34 17.47 -11.47 1.90
CA ALA A 34 16.03 -11.58 2.12
C ALA A 34 15.32 -11.60 0.75
N PRO A 35 14.32 -12.48 0.57
CA PRO A 35 13.53 -12.49 -0.65
C PRO A 35 12.73 -11.19 -0.78
N SER A 36 12.31 -10.88 -2.01
CA SER A 36 11.27 -9.87 -2.22
C SER A 36 9.95 -10.35 -1.60
N CYS A 37 9.17 -9.45 -1.00
CA CYS A 37 7.86 -9.85 -0.48
C CYS A 37 6.90 -10.29 -1.60
N ALA A 38 7.09 -9.79 -2.82
CA ALA A 38 6.31 -10.23 -3.98
C ALA A 38 6.58 -11.70 -4.34
N GLU A 39 7.82 -12.18 -4.20
CA GLU A 39 8.18 -13.57 -4.49
C GLU A 39 7.51 -14.55 -3.50
N LEU A 40 7.35 -14.14 -2.25
CA LEU A 40 6.64 -14.94 -1.24
C LEU A 40 5.15 -15.03 -1.55
N ARG A 41 4.54 -13.92 -1.97
CA ARG A 41 3.13 -13.90 -2.42
C ARG A 41 2.93 -14.74 -3.68
N ALA A 42 3.87 -14.67 -4.63
CA ALA A 42 3.81 -15.40 -5.88
C ALA A 42 3.85 -16.94 -5.70
N ALA A 43 4.48 -17.42 -4.63
CA ALA A 43 4.53 -18.85 -4.32
C ALA A 43 3.15 -19.44 -3.95
N ASP A 44 2.20 -18.57 -3.57
CA ASP A 44 0.81 -18.92 -3.24
C ASP A 44 -0.20 -18.26 -4.19
N GLU A 45 0.16 -18.02 -5.47
CA GLU A 45 -0.82 -17.55 -6.45
C GLU A 45 -1.99 -18.53 -6.50
N ALA A 46 -3.20 -18.01 -6.28
CA ALA A 46 -4.40 -18.80 -6.37
C ALA A 46 -4.52 -19.38 -7.79
N ASP A 47 -4.91 -20.64 -7.87
CA ASP A 47 -5.08 -21.33 -9.15
C ASP A 47 -6.17 -20.63 -9.97
N VAL A 48 -5.77 -19.86 -10.98
CA VAL A 48 -6.70 -19.27 -11.96
C VAL A 48 -7.34 -20.37 -12.80
N ASP A 49 -8.64 -20.24 -13.08
CA ASP A 49 -9.44 -21.17 -13.88
C ASP A 49 -9.10 -21.05 -15.37
N GLY A 50 -7.99 -21.66 -15.77
CA GLY A 50 -7.52 -21.67 -17.15
C GLY A 50 -6.31 -20.77 -17.40
N PRO A 51 -5.97 -20.48 -18.67
CA PRO A 51 -4.91 -19.53 -18.97
C PRO A 51 -5.34 -18.11 -18.59
N LEU A 52 -4.38 -17.29 -18.17
CA LEU A 52 -4.56 -15.85 -18.09
C LEU A 52 -4.88 -15.29 -19.48
N ALA A 53 -5.77 -14.30 -19.53
CA ALA A 53 -6.12 -13.57 -20.72
C ALA A 53 -4.91 -12.80 -21.28
N ASP A 54 -4.94 -12.53 -22.59
CA ASP A 54 -3.97 -11.63 -23.23
C ASP A 54 -4.23 -10.14 -22.92
N ASP A 55 -5.38 -9.83 -22.32
CA ASP A 55 -5.80 -8.49 -21.92
C ASP A 55 -5.46 -8.30 -20.43
N ASP A 56 -4.64 -7.28 -20.12
CA ASP A 56 -4.05 -7.10 -18.80
C ASP A 56 -5.13 -6.87 -17.71
N GLU A 57 -6.16 -6.07 -18.00
CA GLU A 57 -7.27 -5.80 -17.07
C GLU A 57 -8.03 -7.08 -16.72
N VAL A 58 -8.31 -7.91 -17.74
CA VAL A 58 -8.97 -9.20 -17.55
C VAL A 58 -8.06 -10.16 -16.77
N ALA A 59 -6.77 -10.24 -17.11
CA ALA A 59 -5.83 -11.11 -16.43
C ALA A 59 -5.66 -10.77 -14.94
N ASP A 60 -5.58 -9.48 -14.61
CA ASP A 60 -5.51 -9.00 -13.23
C ASP A 60 -6.79 -9.34 -12.47
N ALA A 61 -7.97 -9.14 -13.09
CA ALA A 61 -9.25 -9.53 -12.50
C ALA A 61 -9.38 -11.06 -12.32
N GLN A 62 -8.83 -11.88 -13.22
CA GLN A 62 -8.78 -13.34 -13.04
C GLN A 62 -7.97 -13.72 -11.80
N GLN A 63 -6.77 -13.15 -11.62
CA GLN A 63 -5.93 -13.42 -10.46
C GLN A 63 -6.60 -12.96 -9.16
N ALA A 64 -7.17 -11.75 -9.15
CA ALA A 64 -7.88 -11.22 -7.99
C ALA A 64 -9.05 -12.12 -7.60
N ARG A 65 -9.89 -12.52 -8.56
CA ARG A 65 -11.04 -13.42 -8.32
C ARG A 65 -10.62 -14.80 -7.82
N ALA A 66 -9.55 -15.38 -8.39
CA ALA A 66 -8.98 -16.64 -7.92
C ALA A 66 -8.52 -16.53 -6.46
N GLY A 67 -7.91 -15.40 -6.07
CA GLY A 67 -7.53 -15.08 -4.69
C GLY A 67 -8.68 -15.07 -3.67
N TYR A 68 -9.93 -15.01 -4.14
CA TYR A 68 -11.14 -15.08 -3.32
C TYR A 68 -11.95 -16.36 -3.52
N ALA A 69 -11.37 -17.36 -4.21
CA ALA A 69 -12.03 -18.61 -4.58
C ALA A 69 -13.31 -18.40 -5.41
N LEU A 70 -13.33 -17.36 -6.25
CA LEU A 70 -14.40 -17.10 -7.20
C LEU A 70 -14.03 -17.66 -8.57
N ASP A 71 -15.04 -17.88 -9.41
CA ASP A 71 -14.82 -18.33 -10.78
C ASP A 71 -13.99 -17.28 -11.55
N SER A 72 -12.82 -17.71 -11.99
CA SER A 72 -11.77 -16.85 -12.53
C SER A 72 -11.48 -17.13 -14.00
N ASP A 73 -12.38 -17.85 -14.69
CA ASP A 73 -12.22 -18.09 -16.10
C ASP A 73 -12.46 -16.82 -16.93
N GLU A 74 -11.74 -16.68 -18.04
CA GLU A 74 -11.74 -15.48 -18.88
C GLU A 74 -13.15 -15.09 -19.41
N GLU A 75 -14.04 -16.06 -19.66
CA GLU A 75 -15.42 -15.78 -20.10
C GLU A 75 -16.23 -15.14 -18.97
N THR A 76 -16.16 -15.72 -17.77
CA THR A 76 -16.83 -15.21 -16.58
C THR A 76 -16.32 -13.82 -16.19
N VAL A 77 -15.00 -13.61 -16.17
CA VAL A 77 -14.43 -12.30 -15.78
C VAL A 77 -14.89 -11.19 -16.73
N ARG A 78 -14.94 -11.45 -18.04
CA ARG A 78 -15.47 -10.47 -18.99
C ARG A 78 -16.95 -10.18 -18.78
N GLU A 79 -17.76 -11.20 -18.50
CA GLU A 79 -19.19 -10.98 -18.21
C GLU A 79 -19.38 -10.10 -16.96
N VAL A 80 -18.58 -10.32 -15.92
CA VAL A 80 -18.64 -9.50 -14.70
C VAL A 80 -18.20 -8.07 -15.00
N LEU A 81 -17.06 -7.87 -15.65
CA LEU A 81 -16.57 -6.53 -16.05
C LEU A 81 -17.60 -5.76 -16.89
N GLU A 82 -18.32 -6.43 -17.80
CA GLU A 82 -19.37 -5.80 -18.60
C GLU A 82 -20.62 -5.38 -17.80
N THR A 83 -20.83 -5.95 -16.60
CA THR A 83 -22.07 -5.81 -15.83
C THR A 83 -21.91 -5.12 -14.48
N THR A 84 -20.68 -4.86 -14.04
CA THR A 84 -20.37 -4.19 -12.78
C THR A 84 -19.73 -2.83 -13.03
N ASP A 85 -20.27 -1.78 -12.41
CA ASP A 85 -19.60 -0.48 -12.36
C ASP A 85 -18.41 -0.55 -11.39
N GLU A 86 -17.30 0.12 -11.71
CA GLU A 86 -16.09 0.14 -10.88
C GLU A 86 -16.36 0.67 -9.45
N ASP A 87 -17.30 1.61 -9.32
CA ASP A 87 -17.76 2.14 -8.04
C ASP A 87 -18.35 1.07 -7.10
N ASP A 88 -18.76 -0.08 -7.64
CA ASP A 88 -19.31 -1.20 -6.88
C ASP A 88 -18.25 -2.23 -6.45
N TRP A 89 -16.97 -2.05 -6.78
CA TRP A 89 -15.86 -2.97 -6.47
C TRP A 89 -15.41 -2.88 -5.00
N ALA A 90 -16.30 -3.20 -4.06
CA ALA A 90 -16.05 -3.20 -2.62
C ALA A 90 -14.80 -3.97 -2.12
N PHE A 91 -14.26 -4.90 -2.92
CA PHE A 91 -13.05 -5.67 -2.59
C PHE A 91 -11.85 -5.35 -3.50
N GLY A 92 -11.93 -4.28 -4.31
CA GLY A 92 -10.87 -3.87 -5.23
C GLY A 92 -10.77 -4.69 -6.53
N PHE A 93 -11.81 -5.46 -6.87
CA PHE A 93 -11.89 -6.23 -8.11
C PHE A 93 -13.36 -6.44 -8.53
N PRO A 94 -13.63 -6.75 -9.82
CA PRO A 94 -14.97 -6.97 -10.34
C PRO A 94 -15.63 -8.23 -9.77
N HIS A 95 -16.83 -8.06 -9.22
CA HIS A 95 -17.63 -9.15 -8.64
C HIS A 95 -19.13 -8.85 -8.72
N THR A 96 -19.93 -9.89 -8.85
CA THR A 96 -21.39 -9.74 -8.89
C THR A 96 -21.96 -9.38 -7.51
N SER A 97 -23.19 -8.87 -7.46
CA SER A 97 -23.88 -8.62 -6.18
C SER A 97 -24.09 -9.89 -5.34
N GLU A 98 -24.27 -11.06 -5.97
CA GLU A 98 -24.41 -12.34 -5.27
C GLU A 98 -23.07 -12.78 -4.67
N GLU A 99 -21.98 -12.67 -5.43
CA GLU A 99 -20.62 -12.91 -4.94
C GLU A 99 -20.27 -11.96 -3.79
N ARG A 100 -20.67 -10.69 -3.85
CA ARG A 100 -20.46 -9.72 -2.75
C ARG A 100 -21.10 -10.20 -1.45
N GLU A 101 -22.36 -10.62 -1.52
CA GLU A 101 -23.12 -11.10 -0.36
C GLU A 101 -22.50 -12.41 0.16
N GLU A 102 -22.07 -13.30 -0.73
CA GLU A 102 -21.35 -14.52 -0.38
C GLU A 102 -20.05 -14.21 0.35
N LEU A 103 -19.16 -13.41 -0.23
CA LEU A 103 -17.87 -13.03 0.37
C LEU A 103 -18.05 -12.39 1.74
N THR A 104 -19.03 -11.47 1.86
CA THR A 104 -19.35 -10.81 3.13
C THR A 104 -19.81 -11.82 4.18
N THR A 105 -20.70 -12.75 3.80
CA THR A 105 -21.24 -13.76 4.72
C THR A 105 -20.19 -14.79 5.11
N ARG A 106 -19.35 -15.19 4.16
CA ARG A 106 -18.30 -16.20 4.33
C ARG A 106 -17.17 -15.68 5.21
N GLY A 107 -16.79 -14.40 5.04
CA GLY A 107 -15.79 -13.74 5.88
C GLY A 107 -16.29 -13.30 7.26
N ASP A 108 -17.59 -13.41 7.55
CA ASP A 108 -18.14 -13.11 8.87
C ASP A 108 -17.85 -14.24 9.86
N HIS A 109 -16.63 -14.23 10.41
CA HIS A 109 -16.23 -15.08 11.52
C HIS A 109 -16.63 -14.51 12.89
N GLY A 110 -17.43 -13.43 12.93
CA GLY A 110 -17.75 -12.70 14.15
C GLY A 110 -16.48 -12.35 14.95
N ASP A 111 -16.50 -12.68 16.26
CA ASP A 111 -15.39 -12.41 17.17
C ASP A 111 -14.30 -13.52 17.17
N THR A 112 -14.51 -14.64 16.46
CA THR A 112 -13.65 -15.83 16.57
C THR A 112 -12.17 -15.56 16.28
N PRO A 113 -11.76 -14.80 15.25
CA PRO A 113 -10.34 -14.52 15.01
C PRO A 113 -9.69 -13.76 16.17
N SER A 114 -10.42 -12.81 16.77
CA SER A 114 -9.95 -12.03 17.92
C SER A 114 -9.88 -12.89 19.19
N GLU A 115 -10.86 -13.75 19.42
CA GLU A 115 -10.86 -14.68 20.56
C GLU A 115 -9.76 -15.74 20.45
N LEU A 116 -9.53 -16.28 19.25
CA LEU A 116 -8.47 -17.23 18.95
C LEU A 116 -7.10 -16.60 19.18
N ARG A 117 -6.84 -15.43 18.61
CA ARG A 117 -5.60 -14.67 18.83
C ARG A 117 -5.37 -14.39 20.32
N GLY A 118 -6.37 -13.86 21.02
CA GLY A 118 -6.27 -13.53 22.44
C GLY A 118 -6.14 -14.76 23.36
N TRP A 119 -6.53 -15.95 22.91
CA TRP A 119 -6.22 -17.21 23.58
C TRP A 119 -4.79 -17.64 23.29
N ALA A 120 -4.37 -17.70 22.03
CA ALA A 120 -3.05 -18.18 21.64
C ALA A 120 -1.94 -17.30 22.23
N GLU A 121 -2.08 -15.97 22.22
CA GLU A 121 -1.14 -15.04 22.85
C GLU A 121 -1.01 -15.26 24.38
N ARG A 122 -2.03 -15.81 25.04
CA ARG A 122 -2.04 -16.02 26.50
C ARG A 122 -1.57 -17.41 26.91
N GLU A 123 -2.05 -18.45 26.23
CA GLU A 123 -1.80 -19.85 26.60
C GLU A 123 -0.59 -20.44 25.87
N ALA A 124 -0.26 -19.92 24.69
CA ALA A 124 0.84 -20.38 23.84
C ALA A 124 1.79 -19.23 23.39
N PRO A 125 2.19 -18.30 24.29
CA PRO A 125 2.95 -17.11 23.91
C PRO A 125 4.28 -17.42 23.19
N ASP A 126 4.90 -18.55 23.52
CA ASP A 126 6.21 -18.96 23.01
C ASP A 126 6.14 -19.80 21.73
N ALA A 127 4.93 -20.15 21.27
CA ALA A 127 4.71 -20.95 20.06
C ALA A 127 3.82 -20.25 19.03
N PHE A 128 2.91 -19.36 19.46
CA PHE A 128 1.96 -18.68 18.60
C PHE A 128 2.64 -17.82 17.53
N ALA A 129 2.21 -17.94 16.27
CA ALA A 129 2.83 -17.31 15.10
C ALA A 129 1.90 -16.46 14.23
N GLY A 130 0.58 -16.43 14.49
CA GLY A 130 -0.36 -15.57 13.77
C GLY A 130 -1.76 -16.17 13.61
N VAL A 131 -2.74 -15.32 13.26
CA VAL A 131 -4.12 -15.71 12.91
C VAL A 131 -4.59 -14.87 11.72
N TRP A 132 -4.93 -15.51 10.61
CA TRP A 132 -5.45 -14.84 9.41
C TRP A 132 -6.60 -15.62 8.77
N VAL A 133 -7.31 -14.96 7.85
CA VAL A 133 -8.38 -15.56 7.05
C VAL A 133 -7.86 -15.76 5.63
N GLU A 134 -7.96 -16.99 5.12
CA GLU A 134 -7.55 -17.35 3.77
C GLU A 134 -8.73 -17.30 2.81
N GLN A 135 -8.83 -16.21 2.04
CA GLN A 135 -9.95 -15.98 1.13
C GLN A 135 -9.97 -16.98 -0.03
N ALA A 136 -8.79 -17.39 -0.52
CA ALA A 136 -8.64 -18.34 -1.63
C ALA A 136 -9.15 -19.75 -1.28
N GLU A 137 -9.39 -20.01 0.00
CA GLU A 137 -9.91 -21.29 0.49
C GLU A 137 -11.29 -21.15 1.14
N GLY A 138 -12.08 -20.19 0.67
CA GLY A 138 -13.43 -19.99 1.17
C GLY A 138 -13.46 -19.26 2.51
N ALA A 139 -12.57 -18.29 2.71
CA ALA A 139 -12.36 -17.60 3.99
C ALA A 139 -12.08 -18.57 5.14
N ALA A 140 -11.20 -19.55 4.93
CA ALA A 140 -10.81 -20.46 6.01
C ALA A 140 -10.01 -19.70 7.08
N LEU A 141 -10.31 -19.94 8.37
CA LEU A 141 -9.54 -19.32 9.46
C LEU A 141 -8.31 -20.17 9.75
N TYR A 142 -7.14 -19.53 9.75
CA TYR A 142 -5.86 -20.16 10.03
C TYR A 142 -5.27 -19.66 11.34
N VAL A 143 -4.55 -20.55 12.04
CA VAL A 143 -3.68 -20.21 13.16
C VAL A 143 -2.35 -20.92 13.02
N ALA A 144 -1.26 -20.18 13.13
CA ALA A 144 0.08 -20.72 13.01
C ALA A 144 0.73 -20.90 14.39
N PHE A 145 1.52 -21.97 14.51
CA PHE A 145 2.41 -22.21 15.64
C PHE A 145 3.77 -22.71 15.16
N THR A 146 4.83 -22.48 15.95
CA THR A 146 6.19 -22.94 15.63
C THR A 146 6.50 -24.35 16.12
N GLU A 147 5.71 -24.88 17.05
CA GLU A 147 5.88 -26.23 17.61
C GLU A 147 4.56 -26.81 18.13
N ASP A 148 4.57 -28.11 18.50
CA ASP A 148 3.46 -28.83 19.13
C ASP A 148 2.10 -28.78 18.37
N LEU A 149 2.16 -28.78 17.04
CA LEU A 149 0.97 -28.62 16.15
C LEU A 149 -0.17 -29.58 16.46
N ASP A 150 0.11 -30.88 16.63
CA ASP A 150 -0.93 -31.89 16.95
C ASP A 150 -1.71 -31.55 18.23
N ALA A 151 -1.02 -30.99 19.24
CA ALA A 151 -1.64 -30.62 20.50
C ALA A 151 -2.51 -29.35 20.35
N TYR A 152 -2.02 -28.36 19.60
CA TYR A 152 -2.78 -27.16 19.31
C TYR A 152 -3.96 -27.41 18.38
N GLU A 153 -3.85 -28.32 17.41
CA GLU A 153 -4.96 -28.74 16.56
C GLU A 153 -6.10 -29.33 17.40
N GLU A 154 -5.79 -30.24 18.32
CA GLU A 154 -6.80 -30.81 19.23
C GLU A 154 -7.45 -29.73 20.12
N GLU A 155 -6.65 -28.81 20.70
CA GLU A 155 -7.18 -27.76 21.57
C GLU A 155 -8.01 -26.71 20.81
N VAL A 156 -7.56 -26.29 19.63
CA VAL A 156 -8.27 -25.35 18.76
C VAL A 156 -9.59 -25.96 18.30
N ALA A 157 -9.59 -27.22 17.87
CA ALA A 157 -10.79 -27.94 17.45
C ALA A 157 -11.80 -28.07 18.61
N GLU A 158 -11.35 -28.41 19.83
CA GLU A 158 -12.21 -28.51 21.01
C GLU A 158 -12.85 -27.16 21.37
N ARG A 159 -12.09 -26.07 21.26
CA ARG A 159 -12.47 -24.77 21.81
C ARG A 159 -13.21 -23.87 20.82
N PHE A 160 -12.79 -23.87 19.57
CA PHE A 160 -13.25 -22.93 18.54
C PHE A 160 -13.93 -23.62 17.35
N GLY A 161 -13.74 -24.93 17.18
CA GLY A 161 -14.38 -25.75 16.14
C GLY A 161 -13.39 -26.35 15.15
N GLU A 162 -13.83 -27.40 14.44
CA GLU A 162 -13.00 -28.17 13.50
C GLU A 162 -12.71 -27.44 12.18
N ASP A 163 -13.33 -26.29 11.94
CA ASP A 163 -13.19 -25.52 10.70
C ASP A 163 -11.93 -24.62 10.68
N ILE A 164 -11.18 -24.55 11.79
CA ILE A 164 -9.95 -23.76 11.90
C ILE A 164 -8.75 -24.62 11.57
N ARG A 165 -7.88 -24.13 10.69
CA ARG A 165 -6.69 -24.83 10.24
C ARG A 165 -5.49 -24.42 11.08
N VAL A 166 -4.79 -25.42 11.63
CA VAL A 166 -3.54 -25.22 12.36
C VAL A 166 -2.37 -25.51 11.43
N VAL A 167 -1.41 -24.58 11.33
CA VAL A 167 -0.25 -24.69 10.44
C VAL A 167 1.06 -24.42 11.14
N GLU A 168 2.15 -24.92 10.56
CA GLU A 168 3.52 -24.68 11.02
C GLU A 168 4.02 -23.31 10.56
N ALA A 169 4.87 -22.68 11.37
CA ALA A 169 5.59 -21.45 11.07
C ALA A 169 7.02 -21.51 11.60
N ASP A 170 7.92 -20.73 11.01
CA ASP A 170 9.34 -20.71 11.40
C ASP A 170 9.60 -19.81 12.63
N HIS A 171 8.84 -18.72 12.76
CA HIS A 171 9.01 -17.67 13.76
C HIS A 171 7.73 -17.44 14.55
N THR A 172 7.89 -17.13 15.83
CA THR A 172 6.76 -16.76 16.67
C THR A 172 6.32 -15.32 16.40
N HIS A 173 5.07 -15.01 16.72
CA HIS A 173 4.50 -13.67 16.65
C HIS A 173 5.28 -12.67 17.51
N GLN A 174 5.79 -13.12 18.66
CA GLN A 174 6.61 -12.27 19.52
C GLN A 174 7.97 -11.94 18.89
N GLU A 175 8.60 -12.89 18.22
CA GLU A 175 9.86 -12.65 17.50
C GLU A 175 9.65 -11.65 16.36
N LEU A 176 8.61 -11.82 15.54
CA LEU A 176 8.29 -10.89 14.46
C LEU A 176 7.97 -9.48 14.99
N ARG A 177 7.19 -9.36 16.06
CA ARG A 177 6.95 -8.06 16.72
C ARG A 177 8.23 -7.42 17.26
N ALA A 178 9.15 -8.22 17.80
CA ALA A 178 10.42 -7.69 18.29
C ALA A 178 11.30 -7.15 17.15
N ILE A 179 11.29 -7.81 15.99
CA ILE A 179 12.01 -7.37 14.79
C ILE A 179 11.37 -6.11 14.21
N GLN A 180 10.05 -6.08 14.07
CA GLN A 180 9.32 -4.88 13.65
C GLN A 180 9.64 -3.69 14.56
N GLY A 181 9.69 -3.90 15.88
CA GLY A 181 10.09 -2.86 16.84
C GLY A 181 11.50 -2.30 16.62
N GLN A 182 12.47 -3.14 16.23
CA GLN A 182 13.82 -2.69 15.89
C GLN A 182 13.85 -1.89 14.58
N ILE A 183 13.07 -2.32 13.58
CA ILE A 183 12.93 -1.58 12.31
C ILE A 183 12.28 -0.22 12.55
N THR A 184 11.21 -0.15 13.36
CA THR A 184 10.57 1.12 13.73
C THR A 184 11.53 2.05 14.48
N GLU A 185 12.36 1.53 15.39
CA GLU A 185 13.40 2.33 16.06
C GLU A 185 14.39 2.92 15.04
N ARG A 186 14.84 2.11 14.07
CA ARG A 186 15.72 2.57 12.98
C ARG A 186 15.06 3.62 12.08
N MET A 187 13.79 3.43 11.72
CA MET A 187 13.01 4.43 10.96
C MET A 187 12.96 5.76 11.72
N GLN A 188 12.70 5.71 13.03
CA GLN A 188 12.71 6.92 13.86
C GLN A 188 14.09 7.60 13.88
N GLU A 189 15.18 6.82 13.97
CA GLU A 189 16.54 7.38 13.91
C GLU A 189 16.83 8.04 12.55
N GLN A 190 16.35 7.46 11.44
CA GLN A 190 16.44 8.07 10.10
C GLN A 190 15.66 9.39 10.03
N HIS A 191 14.46 9.42 10.59
CA HIS A 191 13.62 10.62 10.66
C HIS A 191 14.25 11.74 11.46
N GLU A 192 14.76 11.43 12.66
CA GLU A 192 15.47 12.41 13.49
C GLU A 192 16.75 12.94 12.82
N ALA A 193 17.32 12.18 11.87
CA ALA A 193 18.46 12.58 11.05
C ALA A 193 18.07 13.33 9.75
N GLY A 194 16.78 13.44 9.42
CA GLY A 194 16.30 14.02 8.17
C GLY A 194 16.66 13.17 6.94
N ALA A 195 16.64 11.85 7.09
CA ALA A 195 17.06 10.90 6.06
C ALA A 195 15.90 10.05 5.50
N ASP A 196 14.64 10.45 5.72
CA ASP A 196 13.44 9.66 5.35
C ASP A 196 13.27 9.45 3.85
N GLN A 197 13.90 10.31 3.04
CA GLN A 197 13.82 10.27 1.58
C GLN A 197 15.14 9.88 0.91
N ALA A 198 16.16 9.51 1.69
CA ALA A 198 17.45 9.11 1.12
C ALA A 198 17.34 7.71 0.48
N PRO A 199 18.11 7.41 -0.58
CA PRO A 199 18.24 6.03 -1.07
C PRO A 199 18.63 5.07 0.06
N GLY A 200 17.88 3.98 0.17
CA GLY A 200 17.94 2.98 1.24
C GLY A 200 17.24 3.36 2.54
N ALA A 201 16.52 4.49 2.61
CA ALA A 201 15.69 4.84 3.75
C ALA A 201 14.54 3.84 3.92
N ILE A 202 14.23 3.47 5.16
CA ILE A 202 13.10 2.59 5.47
C ILE A 202 11.87 3.49 5.61
N VAL A 203 10.87 3.26 4.76
CA VAL A 203 9.64 4.05 4.71
C VAL A 203 8.40 3.29 5.18
N GLY A 204 8.50 1.98 5.32
CA GLY A 204 7.39 1.14 5.77
C GLY A 204 7.85 -0.12 6.48
N THR A 205 7.03 -0.60 7.42
CA THR A 205 7.18 -1.93 7.98
C THR A 205 5.83 -2.53 8.39
N GLY A 206 5.63 -3.82 8.12
CA GLY A 206 4.41 -4.56 8.45
C GLY A 206 4.72 -5.99 8.92
N SER A 207 3.87 -6.58 9.75
CA SER A 207 3.97 -8.00 10.11
C SER A 207 3.06 -8.81 9.19
N GLY A 208 3.64 -9.63 8.31
CA GLY A 208 2.92 -10.60 7.48
C GLY A 208 2.77 -11.91 8.24
N GLU A 209 1.59 -12.15 8.84
CA GLU A 209 1.33 -13.38 9.59
C GLU A 209 1.27 -14.62 8.69
N ARG A 210 0.75 -14.45 7.47
CA ARG A 210 0.68 -15.51 6.45
C ARG A 210 2.08 -15.88 5.95
N GLU A 211 2.91 -14.89 5.64
CA GLU A 211 4.29 -15.09 5.19
C GLU A 211 5.25 -15.40 6.35
N ASN A 212 4.77 -15.31 7.59
CA ASN A 212 5.51 -15.44 8.83
C ASN A 212 6.82 -14.60 8.87
N ARG A 213 6.75 -13.37 8.35
CA ARG A 213 7.88 -12.44 8.17
C ARG A 213 7.47 -11.00 8.43
N VAL A 214 8.46 -10.13 8.64
CA VAL A 214 8.28 -8.67 8.68
C VAL A 214 8.60 -8.09 7.30
N SER A 215 7.65 -7.38 6.70
CA SER A 215 7.92 -6.60 5.49
C SER A 215 8.68 -5.33 5.85
N VAL A 216 9.64 -4.97 5.00
CA VAL A 216 10.42 -3.73 5.09
C VAL A 216 10.37 -3.06 3.74
N ASP A 217 9.80 -1.86 3.68
CA ASP A 217 9.72 -1.07 2.46
C ASP A 217 10.84 -0.04 2.47
N ILE A 218 11.68 -0.02 1.43
CA ILE A 218 12.81 0.90 1.30
C ILE A 218 12.76 1.69 0.00
N LEU A 219 13.15 2.96 0.04
CA LEU A 219 13.22 3.82 -1.17
C LEU A 219 14.54 3.64 -1.90
N ASP A 220 14.51 3.43 -3.22
CA ASP A 220 15.70 3.40 -4.10
C ASP A 220 16.87 2.58 -3.52
N GLY A 221 16.55 1.47 -2.87
CA GLY A 221 17.51 0.62 -2.19
C GLY A 221 18.31 -0.24 -3.18
N ASP A 222 19.63 -0.22 -3.06
CA ASP A 222 20.51 -1.09 -3.84
C ASP A 222 20.70 -2.49 -3.20
N GLU A 223 21.34 -3.40 -3.94
CA GLU A 223 21.63 -4.77 -3.46
C GLU A 223 22.43 -4.79 -2.14
N GLU A 224 23.31 -3.80 -1.92
CA GLU A 224 24.11 -3.68 -0.70
C GLU A 224 23.21 -3.31 0.49
N THR A 225 22.29 -2.37 0.31
CA THR A 225 21.29 -1.97 1.30
C THR A 225 20.41 -3.15 1.70
N VAL A 226 19.89 -3.90 0.72
CA VAL A 226 19.05 -5.09 1.00
C VAL A 226 19.86 -6.15 1.76
N ALA A 227 21.11 -6.42 1.34
CA ALA A 227 21.98 -7.36 2.02
C ALA A 227 22.34 -6.94 3.46
N ASP A 228 22.48 -5.64 3.71
CA ASP A 228 22.73 -5.10 5.04
C ASP A 228 21.52 -5.28 5.96
N LEU A 229 20.31 -4.95 5.50
CA LEU A 229 19.07 -5.20 6.24
C LEU A 229 18.87 -6.69 6.52
N SER A 230 19.14 -7.54 5.53
CA SER A 230 19.07 -9.00 5.65
C SER A 230 20.02 -9.54 6.72
N ARG A 231 21.23 -8.98 6.81
CA ARG A 231 22.22 -9.37 7.83
C ARG A 231 21.84 -8.88 9.22
N GLU A 232 21.25 -7.69 9.29
CA GLU A 232 20.88 -7.04 10.55
C GLU A 232 19.66 -7.68 11.19
N PHE A 233 18.58 -7.85 10.43
CA PHE A 233 17.29 -8.33 10.94
C PHE A 233 17.04 -9.83 10.70
N GLY A 234 17.86 -10.46 9.86
CA GLY A 234 17.78 -11.87 9.50
C GLY A 234 16.99 -12.09 8.21
N ALA A 235 17.67 -12.60 7.18
CA ALA A 235 17.12 -12.84 5.85
C ALA A 235 15.92 -13.82 5.84
N ASP A 236 15.84 -14.69 6.85
CA ASP A 236 14.76 -15.64 7.08
C ASP A 236 13.55 -15.04 7.82
N ARG A 237 13.68 -13.82 8.35
CA ARG A 237 12.67 -13.16 9.20
C ARG A 237 12.04 -11.93 8.57
N ILE A 238 12.72 -11.34 7.59
CA ILE A 238 12.22 -10.21 6.83
C ILE A 238 11.97 -10.59 5.38
N CYS A 239 11.20 -9.77 4.70
CA CYS A 239 11.23 -9.61 3.26
C CYS A 239 11.36 -8.12 2.96
N VAL A 240 11.99 -7.77 1.84
CA VAL A 240 12.28 -6.37 1.51
C VAL A 240 11.58 -6.00 0.21
N ASN A 241 10.81 -4.90 0.22
CA ASN A 241 10.30 -4.26 -0.98
C ASN A 241 11.15 -3.04 -1.27
N VAL A 242 11.72 -2.99 -2.47
CA VAL A 242 12.36 -1.77 -2.97
C VAL A 242 11.33 -0.99 -3.75
N LEU A 243 10.99 0.18 -3.23
CA LEU A 243 10.09 1.14 -3.85
C LEU A 243 10.92 2.13 -4.64
N ASP A 244 10.40 2.55 -5.79
CA ASP A 244 10.94 3.71 -6.48
C ASP A 244 10.72 4.95 -5.61
N PRO A 245 11.67 5.90 -5.57
CA PRO A 245 11.42 7.17 -4.94
C PRO A 245 10.26 7.83 -5.69
N PRO A 246 9.28 8.40 -4.98
CA PRO A 246 8.19 9.13 -5.61
C PRO A 246 8.79 10.24 -6.48
N GLU A 247 8.26 10.40 -7.70
CA GLU A 247 8.70 11.47 -8.58
C GLU A 247 8.21 12.79 -7.99
N GLY A 248 9.12 13.61 -7.46
CA GLY A 248 8.77 14.96 -7.02
C GLY A 248 8.06 15.74 -8.13
N PRO A 249 7.31 16.81 -7.79
CA PRO A 249 6.47 17.50 -8.76
C PRO A 249 7.29 17.96 -9.97
N ALA A 250 6.91 17.45 -11.14
CA ALA A 250 7.66 17.69 -12.37
C ALA A 250 7.57 19.18 -12.74
N PRO A 251 8.69 19.91 -12.86
CA PRO A 251 8.66 21.33 -13.21
C PRO A 251 8.11 21.58 -14.61
N ASP A 252 8.17 20.56 -15.49
CA ASP A 252 7.60 20.58 -16.85
C ASP A 252 6.39 19.63 -16.96
N GLY A 253 5.75 19.28 -15.84
CA GLY A 253 4.58 18.41 -15.76
C GLY A 253 3.28 19.08 -16.22
N PRO A 254 2.15 18.34 -16.18
CA PRO A 254 0.84 18.88 -16.57
C PRO A 254 0.36 20.03 -15.67
N VAL A 255 0.83 20.04 -14.42
CA VAL A 255 0.76 21.19 -13.51
C VAL A 255 2.18 21.54 -13.08
N ARG A 256 2.51 22.83 -13.18
CA ARG A 256 3.85 23.34 -12.86
C ARG A 256 3.81 24.08 -11.53
N PRO A 257 4.49 23.58 -10.47
CA PRO A 257 4.50 24.26 -9.19
C PRO A 257 5.34 25.55 -9.24
N LEU A 258 4.74 26.65 -8.79
CA LEU A 258 5.41 27.95 -8.67
C LEU A 258 5.80 28.22 -7.20
N ALA A 259 4.96 27.81 -6.26
CA ALA A 259 5.25 27.87 -4.83
C ALA A 259 4.45 26.84 -4.04
N LYS A 260 4.99 26.39 -2.90
CA LYS A 260 4.28 25.68 -1.83
C LYS A 260 4.48 26.43 -0.52
N VAL A 261 3.42 26.60 0.25
CA VAL A 261 3.45 27.35 1.51
C VAL A 261 2.68 26.60 2.58
N GLU A 262 3.24 26.57 3.80
CA GLU A 262 2.55 26.02 4.95
C GLU A 262 1.30 26.85 5.32
N GLY A 263 0.24 26.16 5.73
CA GLY A 263 -1.02 26.74 6.18
C GLY A 263 -1.97 27.15 5.06
N TRP A 264 -3.21 27.43 5.46
CA TRP A 264 -4.21 28.09 4.63
C TRP A 264 -3.90 29.59 4.47
N ARG A 265 -4.43 30.23 3.42
CA ARG A 265 -4.37 31.69 3.30
C ARG A 265 -5.26 32.36 4.36
N ASP A 266 -4.91 33.60 4.71
CA ASP A 266 -5.74 34.42 5.60
C ASP A 266 -7.17 34.54 5.06
N GLY A 267 -8.16 34.29 5.92
CA GLY A 267 -9.59 34.42 5.60
C GLY A 267 -10.29 33.12 5.24
N LEU A 268 -9.55 32.01 5.08
CA LEU A 268 -10.13 30.67 5.04
C LEU A 268 -10.07 30.02 6.45
N ASP A 269 -11.13 29.32 6.83
CA ASP A 269 -11.26 28.55 8.06
C ASP A 269 -11.29 27.05 7.74
N PRO A 270 -10.24 26.28 8.06
CA PRO A 270 -10.15 24.85 7.74
C PRO A 270 -11.21 23.98 8.45
N HIS A 271 -11.99 24.55 9.37
CA HIS A 271 -13.11 23.86 10.02
C HIS A 271 -14.49 24.23 9.45
N ALA A 272 -14.57 25.28 8.63
CA ALA A 272 -15.80 25.76 8.02
C ALA A 272 -15.80 25.64 6.48
N ASP A 273 -14.60 25.63 5.88
CA ASP A 273 -14.36 25.51 4.46
C ASP A 273 -14.18 24.04 4.04
N PRO A 274 -14.27 23.71 2.73
CA PRO A 274 -14.08 22.35 2.24
C PRO A 274 -12.69 21.80 2.61
N PHE A 275 -12.56 20.47 2.69
CA PHE A 275 -11.28 19.81 3.00
C PHE A 275 -10.18 20.20 2.01
N ALA A 276 -10.56 20.41 0.75
CA ALA A 276 -9.71 20.96 -0.28
C ALA A 276 -10.43 21.99 -1.14
N LEU A 277 -9.70 23.02 -1.54
CA LEU A 277 -10.19 24.11 -2.37
C LEU A 277 -9.19 24.35 -3.51
N LEU A 278 -9.69 24.29 -4.75
CA LEU A 278 -8.96 24.67 -5.95
C LEU A 278 -9.55 25.97 -6.52
N GLU A 279 -8.81 27.06 -6.44
CA GLU A 279 -9.23 28.36 -6.98
C GLU A 279 -8.48 28.66 -8.28
N VAL A 280 -9.20 29.10 -9.33
CA VAL A 280 -8.61 29.40 -10.65
C VAL A 280 -8.60 30.90 -10.94
N ALA A 281 -7.42 31.45 -11.21
CA ALA A 281 -7.22 32.81 -11.68
C ALA A 281 -6.86 32.81 -13.17
N TRP A 282 -7.88 33.07 -14.00
CA TRP A 282 -7.76 33.00 -15.45
C TRP A 282 -6.97 34.15 -16.07
N ASP A 283 -7.07 35.34 -15.52
CA ASP A 283 -6.42 36.54 -16.06
C ASP A 283 -5.32 37.05 -15.13
N ARG A 284 -4.41 37.84 -15.70
CA ARG A 284 -3.24 38.36 -14.99
C ARG A 284 -3.60 39.24 -13.78
N GLU A 285 -4.66 40.04 -13.85
CA GLU A 285 -5.04 40.93 -12.74
C GLU A 285 -5.52 40.11 -11.54
N THR A 286 -6.35 39.09 -11.80
CA THR A 286 -6.81 38.14 -10.79
C THR A 286 -5.64 37.31 -10.23
N ALA A 287 -4.73 36.87 -11.10
CA ALA A 287 -3.56 36.09 -10.71
C ALA A 287 -2.55 36.88 -9.86
N GLU A 288 -2.33 38.17 -10.15
CA GLU A 288 -1.52 39.07 -9.30
C GLU A 288 -2.11 39.17 -7.89
N THR A 289 -3.45 39.20 -7.78
CA THR A 289 -4.15 39.20 -6.48
C THR A 289 -4.00 37.86 -5.76
N ALA A 290 -4.20 36.75 -6.49
CA ALA A 290 -4.04 35.40 -5.95
C ALA A 290 -2.60 35.17 -5.44
N TRP A 291 -1.60 35.56 -6.21
CA TRP A 291 -0.19 35.47 -5.81
C TRP A 291 0.09 36.23 -4.52
N ALA A 292 -0.30 37.51 -4.46
CA ALA A 292 -0.04 38.36 -3.30
C ALA A 292 -0.69 37.84 -2.00
N ASN A 293 -1.83 37.16 -2.12
CA ASN A 293 -2.55 36.60 -0.97
C ASN A 293 -2.01 35.22 -0.54
N ASN A 294 -1.34 34.49 -1.43
CA ASN A 294 -0.94 33.10 -1.18
C ASN A 294 0.56 32.92 -1.02
N VAL A 295 1.41 33.78 -1.60
CA VAL A 295 2.87 33.65 -1.57
C VAL A 295 3.47 34.76 -0.70
N PRO A 296 3.98 34.45 0.51
CA PRO A 296 4.66 35.45 1.35
C PRO A 296 5.89 36.05 0.66
N ASP A 297 6.10 37.36 0.84
CA ASP A 297 7.26 38.08 0.28
C ASP A 297 8.61 37.54 0.80
N ASP A 298 8.61 36.90 1.98
CA ASP A 298 9.78 36.31 2.63
C ASP A 298 9.90 34.79 2.44
N LEU A 299 9.07 34.19 1.58
CA LEU A 299 9.19 32.78 1.23
C LEU A 299 10.54 32.52 0.54
N GLU A 300 11.32 31.60 1.11
CA GLU A 300 12.63 31.25 0.57
C GLU A 300 12.52 30.55 -0.78
N ALA A 301 13.55 30.68 -1.61
CA ALA A 301 13.61 29.92 -2.85
C ALA A 301 13.87 28.44 -2.53
N GLY A 302 13.08 27.55 -3.09
CA GLY A 302 13.19 26.10 -2.91
C GLY A 302 13.42 25.36 -4.23
N ALA A 303 13.55 24.04 -4.15
CA ALA A 303 13.54 23.15 -5.30
C ALA A 303 12.21 22.36 -5.29
N PRO A 304 11.45 22.33 -6.40
CA PRO A 304 10.13 21.72 -6.40
C PRO A 304 10.18 20.21 -6.15
N ASP A 305 11.23 19.54 -6.62
CA ASP A 305 11.43 18.09 -6.57
C ASP A 305 11.55 17.50 -5.17
N GLU A 306 11.76 18.34 -4.15
CA GLU A 306 11.81 17.92 -2.75
C GLU A 306 10.42 17.99 -2.07
N GLY A 307 9.43 18.59 -2.74
CA GLY A 307 8.06 18.86 -2.24
C GLY A 307 7.98 19.62 -0.91
N GLU A 308 9.10 20.20 -0.47
CA GLU A 308 9.20 21.08 0.68
C GLU A 308 8.62 22.46 0.37
N PRO A 309 8.04 23.17 1.36
CA PRO A 309 7.61 24.56 1.20
C PRO A 309 8.72 25.46 0.64
N GLY A 310 8.38 26.27 -0.37
CA GLY A 310 9.32 27.16 -1.01
C GLY A 310 8.73 27.83 -2.23
N ARG A 311 9.42 28.86 -2.72
CA ARG A 311 9.16 29.47 -4.03
C ARG A 311 10.07 28.81 -5.06
N TYR A 312 9.48 28.22 -6.09
CA TYR A 312 10.20 27.50 -7.14
C TYR A 312 10.36 28.37 -8.40
N ASP A 313 9.38 29.23 -8.68
CA ASP A 313 9.39 30.17 -9.78
C ASP A 313 8.64 31.47 -9.40
N ASP A 314 8.55 32.43 -10.30
CA ASP A 314 7.83 33.69 -10.11
C ASP A 314 6.57 33.74 -10.99
N LEU A 315 5.58 34.57 -10.60
CA LEU A 315 4.35 34.79 -11.38
C LEU A 315 4.60 35.20 -12.84
N ASP A 316 5.69 35.92 -13.10
CA ASP A 316 6.06 36.35 -14.45
C ASP A 316 6.46 35.19 -15.39
N ALA A 317 6.63 33.97 -14.86
CA ALA A 317 6.87 32.77 -15.65
C ALA A 317 5.58 32.13 -16.19
N VAL A 318 4.40 32.63 -15.81
CA VAL A 318 3.10 32.14 -16.32
C VAL A 318 2.76 32.82 -17.63
N ASP A 319 2.55 32.03 -18.69
CA ASP A 319 2.10 32.51 -19.98
C ASP A 319 0.57 32.60 -20.00
N PHE A 320 0.02 33.73 -19.55
CA PHE A 320 -1.44 33.95 -19.52
C PHE A 320 -2.12 33.99 -20.90
N ASP A 321 -1.44 33.74 -22.01
CA ASP A 321 -2.12 33.43 -23.27
C ASP A 321 -2.57 31.95 -23.28
N ASP A 322 -1.76 31.03 -22.76
CA ASP A 322 -1.96 29.58 -22.82
C ASP A 322 -2.23 28.93 -21.45
N GLU A 323 -1.73 29.50 -20.35
CA GLU A 323 -1.83 29.00 -18.98
C GLU A 323 -2.83 29.82 -18.12
N ALA A 324 -3.27 29.22 -17.01
CA ALA A 324 -3.95 29.87 -15.90
C ALA A 324 -3.18 29.63 -14.60
N LEU A 325 -3.39 30.50 -13.61
CA LEU A 325 -2.84 30.32 -12.27
C LEU A 325 -3.85 29.58 -11.38
N LEU A 326 -3.43 28.51 -10.73
CA LEU A 326 -4.21 27.78 -9.73
C LEU A 326 -3.70 28.08 -8.32
N VAL A 327 -4.62 28.11 -7.36
CA VAL A 327 -4.33 28.05 -5.93
C VAL A 327 -5.00 26.80 -5.38
N TRP A 328 -4.18 25.85 -4.94
CA TRP A 328 -4.64 24.65 -4.26
C TRP A 328 -4.46 24.84 -2.75
N SER A 329 -5.52 24.69 -1.96
CA SER A 329 -5.46 24.69 -0.49
C SER A 329 -6.02 23.38 0.04
N SER A 330 -5.26 22.65 0.84
CA SER A 330 -5.68 21.36 1.41
C SER A 330 -4.85 21.03 2.66
N GLY A 331 -4.81 19.76 3.06
CA GLY A 331 -3.85 19.27 4.04
C GLY A 331 -3.13 18.01 3.59
N GLU A 332 -1.99 17.79 4.22
CA GLU A 332 -1.08 16.68 4.01
C GLU A 332 -0.70 16.05 5.35
N SER A 333 -0.24 14.80 5.29
CA SER A 333 0.37 14.16 6.45
C SER A 333 1.79 14.67 6.64
N GLY A 334 2.23 14.85 7.88
CA GLY A 334 3.60 15.30 8.15
C GLY A 334 4.65 14.27 7.74
N SER A 335 4.28 12.99 7.71
CA SER A 335 5.14 11.90 7.23
C SER A 335 5.00 11.63 5.74
N CYS A 336 3.98 12.19 5.08
CA CYS A 336 3.80 12.13 3.63
C CYS A 336 3.44 13.49 3.06
N PRO A 337 4.42 14.40 2.89
CA PRO A 337 4.18 15.64 2.18
C PRO A 337 3.61 15.33 0.79
N GLY A 338 2.49 15.97 0.48
CA GLY A 338 1.76 15.79 -0.76
C GLY A 338 1.87 16.99 -1.69
N TRP A 339 1.48 16.79 -2.94
CA TRP A 339 1.30 17.84 -3.91
C TRP A 339 0.14 17.53 -4.85
N LEU A 340 -0.30 18.54 -5.59
CA LEU A 340 -1.21 18.36 -6.71
C LEU A 340 -0.37 17.95 -7.93
N ALA A 341 -0.53 16.70 -8.37
CA ALA A 341 0.27 16.11 -9.45
C ALA A 341 -0.39 16.30 -10.81
N ASP A 342 -1.72 16.38 -10.86
CA ASP A 342 -2.46 16.70 -12.08
C ASP A 342 -3.79 17.41 -11.80
N VAL A 343 -4.24 18.17 -12.79
CA VAL A 343 -5.57 18.76 -12.91
C VAL A 343 -6.01 18.64 -14.37
N ALA A 344 -7.17 18.02 -14.60
CA ALA A 344 -7.74 17.86 -15.93
C ALA A 344 -9.26 17.85 -15.89
N THR A 345 -9.89 18.28 -16.98
CA THR A 345 -11.31 18.10 -17.19
C THR A 345 -11.54 16.71 -17.78
N ASP A 346 -12.43 15.94 -17.17
CA ASP A 346 -12.76 14.59 -17.61
C ASP A 346 -13.66 14.58 -18.88
N GLY A 347 -14.12 13.38 -19.27
CA GLY A 347 -15.00 13.21 -20.43
C GLY A 347 -16.39 13.84 -20.29
N ASP A 348 -16.83 14.11 -19.06
CA ASP A 348 -18.15 14.64 -18.72
C ASP A 348 -18.12 16.16 -18.45
N GLY A 349 -16.92 16.73 -18.33
CA GLY A 349 -16.71 18.15 -18.11
C GLY A 349 -16.42 18.53 -16.65
N ASP A 350 -16.27 17.52 -15.78
CA ASP A 350 -15.96 17.72 -14.36
C ASP A 350 -14.45 17.83 -14.16
N LEU A 351 -14.04 18.56 -13.11
CA LEU A 351 -12.63 18.82 -12.84
C LEU A 351 -12.06 17.72 -11.95
N GLU A 352 -11.23 16.88 -12.54
CA GLU A 352 -10.51 15.81 -11.89
C GLU A 352 -9.16 16.31 -11.35
N VAL A 353 -8.85 15.92 -10.12
CA VAL A 353 -7.57 16.22 -9.46
C VAL A 353 -6.87 14.94 -9.07
N THR A 354 -5.58 14.86 -9.42
CA THR A 354 -4.70 13.77 -8.98
C THR A 354 -3.72 14.31 -7.97
N ARG A 355 -3.63 13.65 -6.82
CA ARG A 355 -2.64 13.97 -5.79
C ARG A 355 -1.55 12.92 -5.79
N ASP A 356 -0.37 13.37 -5.43
CA ASP A 356 0.74 12.46 -5.14
C ASP A 356 1.40 12.90 -3.83
N SER A 357 2.19 12.01 -3.24
CA SER A 357 2.82 12.20 -1.95
C SER A 357 4.07 11.36 -1.80
N PHE A 358 5.00 11.86 -1.00
CA PHE A 358 6.10 11.03 -0.56
C PHE A 358 5.58 9.93 0.37
N GLY A 359 5.76 8.65 0.01
CA GLY A 359 5.46 7.53 0.92
C GLY A 359 4.01 7.02 0.92
N ALA A 360 3.38 6.90 -0.26
CA ALA A 360 2.05 6.29 -0.42
C ALA A 360 1.93 4.96 0.36
N GLY A 361 1.10 4.95 1.42
CA GLY A 361 0.77 3.75 2.19
C GLY A 361 1.14 3.74 3.68
N ALA A 362 1.94 4.69 4.19
CA ALA A 362 2.38 4.71 5.60
C ALA A 362 2.20 6.07 6.30
N CYS A 363 1.31 6.91 5.79
CA CYS A 363 1.12 8.26 6.27
C CYS A 363 0.47 8.30 7.66
N THR A 364 0.95 9.21 8.50
CA THR A 364 0.37 9.52 9.81
C THR A 364 -0.94 10.29 9.64
N ASP A 365 -1.91 10.06 10.52
CA ASP A 365 -3.23 10.72 10.51
C ASP A 365 -3.20 12.22 10.86
N ASP A 366 -2.03 12.84 10.97
CA ASP A 366 -1.93 14.27 11.24
C ASP A 366 -2.31 15.08 10.00
N TYR A 367 -3.01 16.20 10.23
CA TYR A 367 -3.42 17.12 9.18
C TYR A 367 -2.57 18.38 9.29
N ASN A 368 -1.62 18.52 8.36
CA ASN A 368 -0.84 19.74 8.18
C ASN A 368 -1.42 20.52 7.00
N PRO A 369 -2.05 21.67 7.25
CA PRO A 369 -2.56 22.48 6.15
C PRO A 369 -1.42 23.03 5.30
N TYR A 370 -1.64 23.10 4.00
CA TYR A 370 -0.74 23.75 3.06
C TYR A 370 -1.50 24.37 1.89
N ARG A 371 -0.80 25.17 1.11
CA ARG A 371 -1.28 25.64 -0.18
C ARG A 371 -0.19 25.62 -1.23
N MET A 372 -0.58 25.38 -2.47
CA MET A 372 0.28 25.47 -3.63
C MET A 372 -0.23 26.52 -4.60
N VAL A 373 0.69 27.22 -5.24
CA VAL A 373 0.43 28.08 -6.38
C VAL A 373 1.05 27.42 -7.59
N LEU A 374 0.23 27.16 -8.62
CA LEU A 374 0.59 26.35 -9.77
C LEU A 374 0.25 27.09 -11.06
N ALA A 375 0.95 26.75 -12.14
CA ALA A 375 0.53 27.06 -13.51
C ALA A 375 0.00 25.80 -14.18
N VAL A 376 -1.07 25.94 -14.97
CA VAL A 376 -1.69 24.83 -15.72
C VAL A 376 -2.13 25.33 -17.09
N ASP A 377 -2.06 24.47 -18.10
CA ASP A 377 -2.58 24.78 -19.43
C ASP A 377 -4.11 24.96 -19.39
N ARG A 378 -4.59 26.03 -20.03
CA ARG A 378 -6.03 26.37 -20.03
C ARG A 378 -6.92 25.35 -20.72
N ASP A 379 -6.39 24.59 -21.66
CA ASP A 379 -7.15 23.56 -22.37
C ASP A 379 -7.40 22.30 -21.52
N ARG A 380 -6.78 22.22 -20.34
CA ARG A 380 -7.05 21.20 -19.31
C ARG A 380 -8.16 21.60 -18.34
N LEU A 381 -8.51 22.88 -18.30
CA LEU A 381 -9.49 23.42 -17.35
C LEU A 381 -10.86 23.59 -18.03
N PRO A 382 -11.97 23.49 -17.28
CA PRO A 382 -13.29 23.79 -17.80
C PRO A 382 -13.40 25.30 -18.10
N ASP A 383 -14.40 25.69 -18.89
CA ASP A 383 -14.68 27.11 -19.11
C ASP A 383 -14.90 27.83 -17.75
N PRO A 384 -14.46 29.10 -17.58
CA PRO A 384 -14.60 29.81 -16.30
C PRO A 384 -16.03 29.90 -15.75
N GLU A 385 -17.04 29.88 -16.63
CA GLU A 385 -18.46 29.92 -16.24
C GLU A 385 -18.98 28.57 -15.71
N ALA A 386 -18.22 27.49 -15.88
CA ALA A 386 -18.51 26.16 -15.35
C ALA A 386 -17.90 25.94 -13.95
N LEU A 387 -17.02 26.83 -13.48
CA LEU A 387 -16.60 26.95 -12.08
C LEU A 387 -17.63 27.88 -11.39
N PRO A 388 -18.42 27.44 -10.40
CA PRO A 388 -18.07 26.46 -9.37
C PRO A 388 -18.60 25.03 -9.60
N GLY A 389 -17.82 24.05 -9.13
CA GLY A 389 -18.14 22.62 -9.17
C GLY A 389 -17.50 21.83 -8.03
N GLU A 390 -17.98 20.61 -7.82
CA GLU A 390 -17.32 19.63 -6.95
C GLU A 390 -16.08 19.09 -7.66
N LEU A 391 -15.02 18.79 -6.92
CA LEU A 391 -13.87 18.07 -7.45
C LEU A 391 -14.17 16.58 -7.52
N VAL A 392 -13.72 15.93 -8.59
CA VAL A 392 -13.74 14.47 -8.73
C VAL A 392 -12.30 13.92 -8.63
N GLY A 393 -12.15 12.63 -8.36
CA GLY A 393 -10.86 11.96 -8.17
C GLY A 393 -10.46 11.77 -6.70
N ASP A 394 -9.18 11.98 -6.37
CA ASP A 394 -8.55 11.61 -5.09
C ASP A 394 -9.01 12.43 -3.86
N VAL A 395 -9.91 13.40 -4.07
CA VAL A 395 -10.23 14.40 -3.06
C VAL A 395 -11.73 14.49 -2.86
N PRO A 396 -12.32 13.52 -2.12
CA PRO A 396 -13.73 13.58 -1.77
C PRO A 396 -14.01 14.88 -0.99
N ASP A 397 -15.13 15.53 -1.29
CA ASP A 397 -15.56 16.82 -0.73
C ASP A 397 -14.69 18.04 -1.09
N GLY A 398 -13.88 17.94 -2.14
CA GLY A 398 -13.16 19.07 -2.71
C GLY A 398 -14.06 20.01 -3.53
N VAL A 399 -13.71 21.30 -3.58
CA VAL A 399 -14.45 22.30 -4.37
C VAL A 399 -13.51 23.02 -5.33
N ALA A 400 -13.97 23.25 -6.56
CA ALA A 400 -13.34 24.13 -7.53
C ALA A 400 -14.14 25.43 -7.70
N ASP A 401 -13.46 26.58 -7.72
CA ASP A 401 -14.10 27.88 -7.93
C ASP A 401 -13.18 28.86 -8.68
N ALA A 402 -13.74 29.95 -9.18
CA ALA A 402 -12.97 31.09 -9.64
C ALA A 402 -12.35 31.83 -8.43
N TYR A 403 -11.13 32.33 -8.59
CA TYR A 403 -10.48 33.11 -7.54
C TYR A 403 -11.07 34.54 -7.45
N PRO A 404 -11.33 35.09 -6.25
CA PRO A 404 -11.27 34.42 -4.94
C PRO A 404 -12.57 33.66 -4.63
N PHE A 405 -12.44 32.56 -3.90
CA PHE A 405 -13.55 31.85 -3.27
C PHE A 405 -14.26 32.75 -2.26
N ASP A 406 -15.59 32.89 -2.43
CA ASP A 406 -16.45 33.82 -1.69
C ASP A 406 -17.33 33.14 -0.61
N GLY A 407 -17.32 31.81 -0.50
CA GLY A 407 -18.06 31.03 0.52
C GLY A 407 -19.49 30.68 0.13
#